data_AF-B9R7H8-F1
#
_entry.id   AF-B9R7H8-F1
#
_cell.length_a   1.000
_cell.length_b   1.000
_cell.length_c   1.000
_cell.angle_alpha   90.00
_cell.angle_beta   90.00
_cell.angle_gamma   90.00
#
_symmetry.space_group_name_H-M   'P 1'
#
loop_
_entity.id
_entity.type
_entity.pdbx_description
1 polymer ?
#
loop_
_entity_poly.entity_id
_entity_poly.type
_entity_poly.pdbx_seq_one_letter_code
_entity_poly.pdbx_strand_id
1 'polypeptide(L)'
;MALFSGIVAMDYTEGHMDVELNDVGRQQAMAVAGRLAEESEISAVYSSDLKRARQTAQIIASRCNVPEDGSRNSGQRVIVVTHGGVVRAFHKYAAPAEELPGKIKNTSINIFPMAGEDKWTIKTWGDIRHLSNIGFLETAFGGNTNSG
;
A
#
# COMPACT_ATOMS: atom_id res chain seq x y z
N MET A 1 -17.23 14.17 4.94
CA MET A 1 -17.29 12.70 4.77
C MET A 1 -16.02 12.28 4.05
N ALA A 2 -15.08 11.61 4.75
CA ALA A 2 -13.77 11.29 4.18
C ALA A 2 -13.84 10.02 3.33
N LEU A 3 -13.54 10.11 2.03
CA LEU A 3 -13.41 8.95 1.16
C LEU A 3 -11.99 8.41 1.24
N PHE A 4 -11.69 7.62 2.26
CA PHE A 4 -10.42 6.89 2.30
C PHE A 4 -10.37 5.95 1.08
N SER A 5 -9.30 5.98 0.28
CA SER A 5 -9.24 5.11 -0.90
C SER A 5 -7.81 4.92 -1.41
N GLY A 6 -6.98 4.28 -0.57
CA GLY A 6 -5.71 3.69 -1.01
C GLY A 6 -4.82 3.25 0.16
N ILE A 7 -4.67 1.95 0.36
CA ILE A 7 -3.61 1.36 1.19
C ILE A 7 -2.63 0.65 0.27
N VAL A 8 -1.37 1.08 0.33
CA VAL A 8 -0.24 0.40 -0.30
C VAL A 8 0.39 -0.51 0.74
N ALA A 9 0.42 -1.81 0.43
CA ALA A 9 1.05 -2.80 1.30
C ALA A 9 2.55 -2.91 1.02
N MET A 10 3.36 -2.91 2.07
CA MET A 10 4.80 -3.19 2.05
C MET A 10 5.13 -4.24 3.12
N ASP A 11 5.15 -5.50 2.72
CA ASP A 11 5.64 -6.64 3.49
C ASP A 11 6.93 -7.19 2.86
N TYR A 12 8.07 -6.72 3.36
CA TYR A 12 9.27 -7.54 3.24
C TYR A 12 9.11 -8.72 4.20
N THR A 13 9.35 -9.95 3.73
CA THR A 13 9.16 -11.18 4.49
C THR A 13 10.11 -11.35 5.68
N GLU A 14 10.94 -10.35 6.02
CA GLU A 14 11.90 -10.40 7.15
C GLU A 14 11.56 -9.40 8.29
N GLY A 15 10.29 -9.36 8.71
CA GLY A 15 9.91 -8.83 10.04
C GLY A 15 10.15 -7.33 10.30
N HIS A 16 10.40 -7.01 11.58
CA HIS A 16 10.59 -5.65 12.12
C HIS A 16 11.94 -4.99 11.76
N MET A 17 12.70 -5.54 10.82
CA MET A 17 13.98 -4.93 10.45
C MET A 17 13.76 -3.60 9.72
N ASP A 18 14.33 -2.53 10.29
CA ASP A 18 14.27 -1.18 9.74
C ASP A 18 15.30 -1.00 8.62
N VAL A 19 15.06 -1.69 7.52
CA VAL A 19 15.87 -1.65 6.31
C VAL A 19 15.32 -0.64 5.31
N GLU A 20 16.23 -0.08 4.50
CA GLU A 20 15.89 0.76 3.35
C GLU A 20 15.43 -0.09 2.15
N LEU A 21 14.82 0.56 1.16
CA LEU A 21 14.51 -0.04 -0.13
C LEU A 21 15.81 -0.39 -0.89
N ASN A 22 15.89 -1.64 -1.34
CA ASN A 22 16.83 -2.02 -2.39
C ASN A 22 16.36 -1.50 -3.76
N ASP A 23 17.17 -1.71 -4.80
CA ASP A 23 16.88 -1.21 -6.16
C ASP A 23 15.54 -1.73 -6.70
N VAL A 24 15.22 -3.00 -6.41
CA VAL A 24 13.95 -3.62 -6.77
C VAL A 24 12.77 -2.93 -6.09
N GLY A 25 12.86 -2.74 -4.76
CA GLY A 25 11.83 -2.06 -3.98
C GLY A 25 11.65 -0.60 -4.43
N ARG A 26 12.73 0.07 -4.83
CA ARG A 26 12.66 1.43 -5.40
C ARG A 26 11.93 1.45 -6.75
N GLN A 27 12.20 0.48 -7.63
CA GLN A 27 11.50 0.35 -8.91
C GLN A 27 10.01 0.04 -8.72
N GLN A 28 9.68 -0.84 -7.77
CA GLN A 28 8.28 -1.12 -7.39
C GLN A 28 7.60 0.14 -6.82
N ALA A 29 8.28 0.90 -5.97
CA ALA A 29 7.79 2.17 -5.42
C ALA A 29 7.52 3.22 -6.53
N MET A 30 8.40 3.31 -7.53
CA MET A 30 8.19 4.18 -8.69
C MET A 30 7.00 3.73 -9.54
N ALA A 31 6.83 2.42 -9.75
CA ALA A 31 5.72 1.88 -10.51
C ALA A 31 4.37 2.14 -9.82
N VAL A 32 4.27 1.88 -8.52
CA VAL A 32 3.04 2.15 -7.75
C VAL A 32 2.75 3.64 -7.68
N ALA A 33 3.77 4.50 -7.54
CA ALA A 33 3.62 5.94 -7.58
C ALA A 33 3.09 6.43 -8.93
N GLY A 34 3.59 5.87 -10.04
CA GLY A 34 3.08 6.15 -11.38
C GLY A 34 1.60 5.83 -11.52
N ARG A 35 1.18 4.65 -11.05
CA ARG A 35 -0.22 4.22 -11.07
C ARG A 35 -1.12 5.08 -10.17
N LEU A 36 -0.66 5.43 -8.97
CA LEU A 36 -1.46 6.22 -8.03
C LEU A 36 -1.61 7.67 -8.47
N ALA A 37 -0.65 8.23 -9.23
CA ALA A 37 -0.78 9.57 -9.79
C ALA A 37 -1.88 9.71 -10.85
N GLU A 38 -2.42 8.60 -11.36
CA GLU A 38 -3.59 8.59 -12.25
C GLU A 38 -4.92 8.67 -11.47
N GLU A 39 -4.89 8.52 -10.14
CA GLU A 39 -6.08 8.66 -9.29
C GLU A 39 -6.33 10.15 -8.97
N SER A 40 -7.59 10.56 -9.03
CA SER A 40 -7.99 11.93 -8.69
C SER A 40 -8.11 12.16 -7.18
N GLU A 41 -7.97 13.42 -6.77
CA GLU A 41 -8.30 13.93 -5.43
C GLU A 41 -7.48 13.34 -4.26
N ILE A 42 -6.26 12.86 -4.53
CA ILE A 42 -5.30 12.53 -3.48
C ILE A 42 -4.88 13.82 -2.77
N SER A 43 -4.96 13.81 -1.45
CA SER A 43 -4.68 14.98 -0.60
C SER A 43 -3.42 14.83 0.25
N ALA A 44 -3.05 13.60 0.60
CA ALA A 44 -1.90 13.31 1.43
C ALA A 44 -1.48 11.84 1.28
N VAL A 45 -0.21 11.59 1.61
CA VAL A 45 0.35 10.25 1.80
C VAL A 45 0.80 10.10 3.25
N TYR A 46 0.42 8.99 3.88
CA TYR A 46 0.83 8.59 5.21
C TYR A 46 1.72 7.36 5.12
N SER A 47 2.64 7.21 6.07
CA SER A 47 3.53 6.07 6.17
C SER A 47 3.57 5.53 7.60
N SER A 48 3.87 4.24 7.76
CA SER A 48 4.46 3.78 9.02
C SER A 48 5.85 4.37 9.22
N ASP A 49 6.39 4.25 10.42
CA ASP A 49 7.68 4.79 10.81
C ASP A 49 8.89 4.05 10.21
N LEU A 50 8.71 2.84 9.70
CA LEU A 50 9.77 2.05 9.08
C LEU A 50 10.32 2.72 7.81
N LYS A 51 11.65 2.74 7.65
CA LYS A 51 12.36 3.43 6.56
C LYS A 51 11.83 3.08 5.18
N ARG A 52 11.64 1.77 4.89
CA ARG A 52 11.06 1.32 3.60
C ARG A 52 9.69 1.93 3.30
N ALA A 53 8.84 2.09 4.33
CA ALA A 53 7.49 2.63 4.18
C ALA A 53 7.56 4.13 3.92
N ARG A 54 8.39 4.84 4.69
CA ARG A 54 8.68 6.28 4.47
C ARG A 54 9.26 6.55 3.09
N GLN A 55 10.29 5.82 2.67
CA GLN A 55 10.91 6.00 1.34
C GLN A 55 9.89 5.82 0.21
N THR A 56 8.99 4.86 0.34
CA THR A 56 7.91 4.66 -0.64
C THR A 56 6.88 5.76 -0.60
N ALA A 57 6.45 6.17 0.59
CA ALA A 57 5.52 7.28 0.75
C ALA A 57 6.08 8.57 0.16
N GLN A 58 7.38 8.85 0.36
CA GLN A 58 8.07 9.99 -0.23
C GLN A 58 8.05 9.96 -1.76
N ILE A 59 8.31 8.79 -2.36
CA ILE A 59 8.25 8.61 -3.82
C ILE A 59 6.82 8.85 -4.34
N ILE A 60 5.81 8.30 -3.66
CA ILE A 60 4.40 8.48 -4.01
C ILE A 60 3.98 9.95 -3.87
N ALA A 61 4.30 10.58 -2.74
CA ALA A 61 3.95 11.96 -2.43
C ALA A 61 4.54 12.92 -3.46
N SER A 62 5.83 12.73 -3.79
CA SER A 62 6.52 13.50 -4.83
C SER A 62 5.85 13.35 -6.19
N ARG A 63 5.47 12.12 -6.56
CA ARG A 63 4.86 11.84 -7.87
C ARG A 63 3.42 12.34 -7.98
N CYS A 64 2.66 12.29 -6.89
CA CYS A 64 1.28 12.76 -6.83
C CYS A 64 1.19 14.28 -6.55
N ASN A 65 2.32 14.94 -6.29
CA ASN A 65 2.39 16.36 -5.93
C ASN A 65 1.52 16.71 -4.69
N VAL A 66 1.62 15.88 -3.65
CA VAL A 66 0.89 16.02 -2.38
C VAL A 66 1.88 15.94 -1.21
N PRO A 67 1.54 16.50 -0.03
CA PRO A 67 2.40 16.38 1.13
C PRO A 67 2.42 14.95 1.67
N GLU A 68 3.58 14.54 2.21
CA GLU A 68 3.66 13.50 3.23
C GLU A 68 3.33 14.20 4.56
N ASP A 69 2.15 13.95 5.12
CA ASP A 69 1.64 14.69 6.28
C ASP A 69 0.99 13.74 7.30
N GLY A 70 1.17 14.03 8.59
CA GLY A 70 0.44 13.42 9.70
C GLY A 70 -0.82 14.20 10.11
N SER A 71 -1.07 15.36 9.50
CA SER A 71 -2.20 16.22 9.80
C SER A 71 -3.47 15.78 9.06
N ARG A 72 -4.59 15.76 9.80
CA ARG A 72 -5.87 15.21 9.32
C ARG A 72 -6.46 16.11 8.23
N ASN A 73 -6.46 15.62 7.00
CA ASN A 73 -7.28 16.17 5.92
C ASN A 73 -8.67 15.51 5.93
N SER A 74 -9.69 16.25 6.39
CA SER A 74 -11.06 15.74 6.38
C SER A 74 -11.66 15.84 4.98
N GLY A 75 -12.27 14.77 4.47
CA GLY A 75 -13.08 14.82 3.24
C GLY A 75 -12.38 14.42 1.93
N GLN A 76 -11.08 14.13 1.94
CA GLN A 76 -10.33 13.85 0.70
C GLN A 76 -9.69 12.46 0.71
N ARG A 77 -9.29 11.97 -0.47
CA ARG A 77 -8.60 10.68 -0.62
C ARG A 77 -7.20 10.79 -0.03
N VAL A 78 -6.80 9.76 0.71
CA VAL A 78 -5.45 9.63 1.26
C VAL A 78 -4.85 8.30 0.84
N ILE A 79 -3.53 8.27 0.73
CA ILE A 79 -2.77 7.05 0.53
C ILE A 79 -2.10 6.69 1.86
N VAL A 80 -2.17 5.42 2.26
CA VAL A 80 -1.47 4.92 3.44
C VAL A 80 -0.51 3.81 3.05
N VAL A 81 0.79 4.02 3.29
CA VAL A 81 1.83 3.03 3.08
C VAL A 81 2.07 2.27 4.39
N THR A 82 1.71 0.99 4.42
CA THR A 82 1.71 0.18 5.65
C THR A 82 2.09 -1.28 5.38
N HIS A 83 1.93 -2.16 6.36
CA HIS A 83 2.38 -3.55 6.32
C HIS A 83 1.24 -4.53 6.09
N GLY A 84 1.55 -5.75 5.69
CA GLY A 84 0.54 -6.78 5.40
C GLY A 84 -0.33 -7.10 6.60
N GLY A 85 0.22 -7.06 7.82
CA GLY A 85 -0.56 -7.22 9.06
C GLY A 85 -1.68 -6.19 9.20
N VAL A 86 -1.39 -4.92 8.91
CA VAL A 86 -2.40 -3.83 8.95
C VAL A 86 -3.42 -4.02 7.84
N VAL A 87 -3.00 -4.35 6.62
CA VAL A 87 -3.90 -4.59 5.49
C VAL A 87 -4.85 -5.78 5.77
N ARG A 88 -4.36 -6.85 6.40
CA ARG A 88 -5.21 -7.98 6.87
C ARG A 88 -6.23 -7.54 7.91
N ALA A 89 -5.84 -6.66 8.83
CA ALA A 89 -6.76 -6.12 9.83
C ALA A 89 -7.87 -5.28 9.16
N PHE A 90 -7.52 -4.42 8.20
CA PHE A 90 -8.49 -3.66 7.41
C PHE A 90 -9.45 -4.56 6.63
N HIS A 91 -8.96 -5.64 6.02
CA HIS A 91 -9.82 -6.62 5.37
C HIS A 91 -10.83 -7.23 6.34
N LYS A 92 -10.36 -7.77 7.47
CA LYS A 92 -11.23 -8.39 8.47
C LYS A 92 -12.27 -7.41 9.02
N TYR A 93 -11.91 -6.14 9.12
CA TYR A 93 -12.81 -5.10 9.56
C TYR A 93 -13.88 -4.75 8.49
N ALA A 94 -13.47 -4.59 7.22
CA ALA A 94 -14.36 -4.21 6.13
C ALA A 94 -15.23 -5.37 5.59
N ALA A 95 -14.75 -6.62 5.72
CA ALA A 95 -15.41 -7.82 5.23
C ALA A 95 -15.22 -9.00 6.22
N PRO A 96 -15.81 -8.93 7.44
CA PRO A 96 -15.58 -9.92 8.50
C PRO A 96 -16.08 -11.33 8.17
N ALA A 97 -17.01 -11.46 7.21
CA ALA A 97 -17.55 -12.75 6.76
C ALA A 97 -16.74 -13.38 5.60
N GLU A 98 -15.78 -12.66 5.02
CA GLU A 98 -14.98 -13.14 3.88
C GLU A 98 -13.64 -13.71 4.35
N GLU A 99 -13.21 -14.80 3.72
CA GLU A 99 -11.86 -15.34 3.94
C GLU A 99 -10.79 -14.42 3.33
N LEU A 100 -9.63 -14.34 3.98
CA LEU A 100 -8.53 -13.52 3.50
C LEU A 100 -7.98 -14.05 2.16
N PRO A 101 -7.90 -13.23 1.09
CA PRO A 101 -7.39 -13.68 -0.20
C PRO A 101 -5.86 -13.79 -0.16
N GLY A 102 -5.38 -14.98 0.24
CA GLY A 102 -4.00 -15.42 0.09
C GLY A 102 -2.91 -14.49 0.66
N LYS A 103 -1.75 -14.49 -0.01
CA LYS A 103 -0.59 -13.67 0.36
C LYS A 103 -0.75 -12.25 -0.18
N ILE A 104 -0.61 -11.26 0.71
CA ILE A 104 -0.54 -9.85 0.33
C ILE A 104 0.82 -9.59 -0.31
N LYS A 105 0.80 -9.05 -1.52
CA LYS A 105 2.01 -8.77 -2.28
C LYS A 105 2.54 -7.37 -1.97
N ASN A 106 3.86 -7.22 -2.06
CA ASN A 106 4.51 -5.92 -1.99
C ASN A 106 3.99 -4.98 -3.07
N THR A 107 3.90 -3.71 -2.67
CA THR A 107 3.35 -2.58 -3.42
C THR A 107 1.94 -2.81 -3.96
N SER A 108 1.21 -3.82 -3.45
CA SER A 108 -0.18 -4.04 -3.85
C SER A 108 -1.06 -2.89 -3.37
N ILE A 109 -1.97 -2.47 -4.25
CA ILE A 109 -2.95 -1.43 -4.00
C ILE A 109 -4.24 -2.08 -3.49
N ASN A 110 -4.71 -1.59 -2.35
CA ASN A 110 -5.99 -1.99 -1.74
C ASN A 110 -6.84 -0.74 -1.54
N ILE A 111 -8.09 -0.74 -1.95
CA ILE A 111 -8.97 0.44 -1.88
C ILE A 111 -10.13 0.11 -0.96
N PHE A 112 -10.28 0.90 0.10
CA PHE A 112 -11.32 0.74 1.10
C PHE A 112 -12.23 1.97 1.17
N PRO A 113 -13.27 2.07 0.34
CA PRO A 113 -14.21 3.18 0.42
C PRO A 113 -14.91 3.20 1.77
N MET A 114 -15.13 4.41 2.30
CA MET A 114 -15.93 4.63 3.49
C MET A 114 -17.28 5.23 3.09
N ALA A 115 -18.37 4.55 3.45
CA ALA A 115 -19.73 5.03 3.28
C ALA A 115 -20.30 5.43 4.66
N GLY A 116 -20.53 6.72 4.90
CA GLY A 116 -20.93 7.20 6.23
C GLY A 116 -19.76 7.22 7.22
N GLU A 117 -20.06 7.20 8.53
CA GLU A 117 -19.04 7.40 9.57
C GLU A 117 -18.21 6.14 9.87
N ASP A 118 -18.76 4.93 9.74
CA ASP A 118 -18.09 3.69 10.19
C ASP A 118 -18.28 2.48 9.25
N LYS A 119 -18.77 2.67 8.02
CA LYS A 119 -18.96 1.55 7.10
C LYS A 119 -17.87 1.52 6.04
N TRP A 120 -16.91 0.64 6.24
CA TRP A 120 -15.81 0.38 5.32
C TRP A 120 -16.14 -0.81 4.43
N THR A 121 -15.84 -0.72 3.14
CA THR A 121 -15.98 -1.82 2.19
C THR A 121 -14.65 -2.07 1.47
N ILE A 122 -14.55 -3.18 0.73
CA ILE A 122 -13.38 -3.47 -0.11
C ILE A 122 -13.78 -3.24 -1.57
N LYS A 123 -13.17 -2.24 -2.22
CA LYS A 123 -13.35 -1.98 -3.66
C LYS A 123 -12.26 -2.62 -4.50
N THR A 124 -11.06 -2.71 -3.96
CA THR A 124 -9.90 -3.30 -4.65
C THR A 124 -9.03 -4.00 -3.63
N TRP A 125 -8.57 -5.20 -3.98
CA TRP A 125 -7.72 -6.01 -3.13
C TRP A 125 -6.55 -6.55 -3.93
N GLY A 126 -5.33 -6.39 -3.40
CA GLY A 126 -4.13 -7.02 -3.95
C GLY A 126 -3.75 -6.58 -5.36
N ASP A 127 -4.13 -5.38 -5.82
CA ASP A 127 -3.87 -4.95 -7.20
C ASP A 127 -2.38 -4.64 -7.41
N ILE A 128 -1.76 -5.44 -8.28
CA ILE A 128 -0.35 -5.36 -8.66
C ILE A 128 -0.16 -5.09 -10.16
N ARG A 129 -1.21 -4.68 -10.89
CA ARG A 129 -1.14 -4.54 -12.35
C ARG A 129 -0.06 -3.56 -12.81
N HIS A 130 0.29 -2.57 -11.99
CA HIS A 130 1.39 -1.64 -12.24
C HIS A 130 2.77 -2.32 -12.28
N LEU A 131 2.90 -3.55 -11.76
CA LEU A 131 4.13 -4.32 -11.78
C LEU A 131 4.30 -5.19 -13.04
N SER A 132 3.28 -5.31 -13.89
CA SER A 132 3.32 -6.21 -15.06
C SER A 132 4.48 -5.89 -16.01
N ASN A 133 4.83 -4.61 -16.13
CA ASN A 133 5.80 -4.12 -17.10
C ASN A 133 7.24 -4.08 -16.58
N ILE A 134 7.45 -4.34 -15.28
CA ILE A 134 8.78 -4.31 -14.67
C ILE A 134 9.36 -5.72 -14.41
N GLY A 135 8.65 -6.78 -14.78
CA GLY A 135 9.17 -8.17 -14.74
C GLY A 135 9.38 -8.76 -13.35
N PHE A 136 9.02 -8.06 -12.27
CA PHE A 136 9.36 -8.42 -10.89
C PHE A 136 8.43 -9.44 -10.20
N LEU A 137 7.73 -10.28 -10.97
CA LEU A 137 6.72 -11.16 -10.40
C LEU A 137 7.27 -12.38 -9.63
N GLU A 138 8.55 -12.76 -9.80
CA GLU A 138 9.07 -14.00 -9.17
C GLU A 138 10.28 -13.82 -8.24
N THR A 139 11.25 -12.96 -8.56
CA THR A 139 12.52 -12.90 -7.80
C THR A 139 12.58 -11.80 -6.73
N ALA A 140 11.64 -10.84 -6.73
CA ALA A 140 11.56 -9.75 -5.75
C ALA A 140 10.89 -10.17 -4.43
N PHE A 141 10.15 -11.26 -4.45
CA PHE A 141 9.65 -11.89 -3.25
C PHE A 141 10.76 -12.80 -2.78
N GLY A 142 11.54 -12.39 -1.77
CA GLY A 142 12.55 -13.22 -1.11
C GLY A 142 11.94 -14.47 -0.47
N GLY A 143 11.45 -15.39 -1.29
CA GLY A 143 11.17 -16.75 -0.97
C GLY A 143 12.45 -17.52 -1.21
N ASN A 144 13.24 -17.70 -0.17
CA ASN A 144 14.06 -18.89 -0.14
C ASN A 144 13.08 -20.06 -0.15
N THR A 145 13.01 -20.77 -1.28
CA THR A 145 12.62 -22.17 -1.32
C THR A 145 13.67 -22.95 -0.55
N ASN A 146 13.60 -22.94 0.78
CA ASN A 146 14.27 -23.88 1.68
C ASN A 146 13.65 -23.74 3.08
N SER A 147 12.48 -24.36 3.24
CA SER A 147 12.06 -24.89 4.52
C SER A 147 11.49 -26.26 4.20
N GLY A 148 12.37 -27.27 4.30
CA GLY A 148 11.94 -28.66 4.38
C GLY A 148 11.26 -28.95 5.70
#